data_AF-D1AM76-F1
#
_entry.id   AF-D1AM76-F1
#
_cell.length_a   1.000
_cell.length_b   1.000
_cell.length_c   1.000
_cell.angle_alpha   90.00
_cell.angle_beta   90.00
_cell.angle_gamma   90.00
#
_symmetry.space_group_name_H-M   'P 1'
#
loop_
_entity.id
_entity.type
_entity.pdbx_description
1 polymer ?
#
loop_
_entity_poly.entity_id
_entity_poly.type
_entity_poly.pdbx_seq_one_letter_code
_entity_poly.pdbx_strand_id
1 'polypeptide(L)'
;MKDSKVELSDKDLEVLLKEFTSFLDQKHSSGDKTTKGVGNLKYNICNTNKYVYKDFIVRGGIGQGNLRSGDLGMAFLYGKNTMKEGVYIWLTYRPESKEIIIKLGSSWTHDSKLKPEEKESFNNDWCNEEHKNNLNYRLLTKDISELLDIFLTDEKIQKFL
;
A
#
# COMPACT_ATOMS: atom_id res chain seq x y z
N MET A 1 -24.58 -8.58 -3.12
CA MET A 1 -24.03 -9.21 -1.90
C MET A 1 -23.06 -8.22 -1.28
N LYS A 2 -23.16 -7.93 0.03
CA LYS A 2 -22.06 -7.25 0.72
C LYS A 2 -20.93 -8.26 0.79
N ASP A 3 -19.86 -8.06 0.03
CA ASP A 3 -18.68 -8.92 0.14
C ASP A 3 -18.22 -8.90 1.59
N SER A 4 -18.26 -10.06 2.24
CA SER A 4 -17.79 -10.22 3.61
C SER A 4 -16.30 -9.90 3.64
N LYS A 5 -15.94 -8.88 4.42
CA LYS A 5 -14.53 -8.53 4.64
C LYS A 5 -13.81 -9.71 5.33
N VAL A 6 -12.55 -9.91 4.97
CA VAL A 6 -11.65 -10.91 5.57
C VAL A 6 -10.58 -10.16 6.34
N GLU A 7 -10.57 -10.34 7.66
CA GLU A 7 -9.53 -9.79 8.52
C GLU A 7 -8.26 -10.64 8.39
N LEU A 8 -7.13 -9.98 8.20
CA LEU A 8 -5.81 -10.57 8.11
C LEU A 8 -5.15 -10.52 9.49
N SER A 9 -4.56 -11.63 9.92
CA SER A 9 -3.59 -11.61 11.02
C SER A 9 -2.22 -11.11 10.53
N ASP A 10 -1.31 -10.79 11.45
CA ASP A 10 0.09 -10.49 11.14
C ASP A 10 0.74 -11.58 10.26
N LYS A 11 0.40 -12.85 10.55
CA LYS A 11 0.90 -13.99 9.79
C LYS A 11 0.31 -14.06 8.38
N ASP A 12 -0.95 -13.68 8.22
CA ASP A 12 -1.57 -13.57 6.90
C ASP A 12 -0.94 -12.42 6.10
N LEU A 13 -0.66 -11.28 6.75
CA LEU A 13 0.03 -10.16 6.12
C LEU A 13 1.46 -10.54 5.70
N GLU A 14 2.19 -11.28 6.53
CA GLU A 14 3.53 -11.80 6.17
C GLU A 14 3.48 -12.67 4.91
N VAL A 15 2.52 -13.61 4.85
CA VAL A 15 2.32 -14.46 3.67
C VAL A 15 1.95 -13.63 2.44
N LEU A 16 1.05 -12.65 2.62
CA LEU A 16 0.60 -11.75 1.57
C LEU A 16 1.77 -10.93 1.01
N LEU A 17 2.60 -10.33 1.86
CA LEU A 17 3.79 -9.57 1.45
C LEU A 17 4.75 -10.45 0.65
N LYS A 18 5.01 -11.67 1.11
CA LYS A 18 5.88 -12.63 0.43
C LYS A 18 5.34 -13.10 -0.91
N GLU A 19 4.04 -13.42 -1.00
CA GLU A 19 3.38 -13.77 -2.26
C GLU A 19 3.42 -12.59 -3.24
N PHE A 20 3.16 -11.39 -2.74
CA PHE A 20 3.13 -10.18 -3.55
C PHE A 20 4.51 -9.87 -4.12
N THR A 21 5.58 -9.79 -3.32
CA THR A 21 6.93 -9.54 -3.83
C THR A 21 7.39 -10.61 -4.83
N SER A 22 7.08 -11.89 -4.56
CA SER A 22 7.38 -13.00 -5.48
C SER A 22 6.64 -12.87 -6.81
N PHE A 23 5.38 -12.47 -6.77
CA PHE A 23 4.60 -12.20 -7.98
C PHE A 23 5.19 -11.03 -8.78
N LEU A 24 5.57 -9.94 -8.12
CA LEU A 24 6.20 -8.79 -8.76
C LEU A 24 7.58 -9.12 -9.35
N ASP A 25 8.35 -9.98 -8.70
CA ASP A 25 9.60 -10.51 -9.24
C ASP A 25 9.39 -11.27 -10.55
N GLN A 26 8.40 -12.16 -10.60
CA GLN A 26 8.05 -12.90 -11.82
C GLN A 26 7.63 -11.96 -12.95
N LYS A 27 6.86 -10.92 -12.63
CA LYS A 27 6.44 -9.89 -13.59
C LYS A 27 7.62 -9.11 -14.13
N HIS A 28 8.53 -8.69 -13.24
CA HIS A 28 9.76 -8.01 -13.64
C HIS A 28 10.62 -8.89 -14.54
N SER A 29 10.88 -10.15 -14.17
CA SER A 29 11.70 -11.08 -14.96
C SER A 29 11.11 -11.41 -16.34
N SER A 30 9.79 -11.41 -16.47
CA SER A 30 9.10 -11.68 -17.75
C SER A 30 8.82 -10.43 -18.59
N GLY A 31 9.03 -9.23 -18.03
CA GLY A 31 8.65 -7.96 -18.66
C GLY A 31 7.13 -7.72 -18.75
N ASP A 32 6.30 -8.54 -18.11
CA ASP A 32 4.85 -8.42 -18.12
C ASP A 32 4.38 -7.28 -17.18
N LYS A 33 3.77 -6.26 -17.77
CA LYS A 33 3.27 -5.07 -17.06
C LYS A 33 1.80 -5.15 -16.67
N THR A 34 1.16 -6.32 -16.82
CA THR A 34 -0.26 -6.53 -16.55
C THR A 34 -0.52 -7.17 -15.18
N THR A 35 -1.75 -7.05 -14.70
CA THR A 35 -2.27 -7.76 -13.51
C THR A 35 -2.70 -9.20 -13.79
N LYS A 36 -2.38 -9.76 -14.97
CA LYS A 36 -2.70 -11.16 -15.29
C LYS A 36 -2.05 -12.11 -14.28
N GLY A 37 -2.78 -13.10 -13.78
CA GLY A 37 -2.25 -14.06 -12.81
C GLY A 37 -2.38 -13.66 -11.34
N VAL A 38 -2.81 -12.43 -11.01
CA VAL A 38 -3.08 -12.05 -9.60
C VAL A 38 -4.22 -12.90 -9.00
N GLY A 39 -5.18 -13.33 -9.82
CA GLY A 39 -6.25 -14.24 -9.38
C GLY A 39 -5.78 -15.60 -8.85
N ASN A 40 -4.51 -15.96 -9.10
CA ASN A 40 -3.91 -17.19 -8.59
C ASN A 40 -3.23 -17.01 -7.21
N LEU A 41 -3.11 -15.78 -6.72
CA LEU A 41 -2.55 -15.52 -5.39
C LEU A 41 -3.58 -15.88 -4.31
N LYS A 42 -3.11 -16.34 -3.15
CA LYS A 42 -3.99 -16.65 -2.01
C LYS A 42 -4.75 -15.41 -1.57
N TYR A 43 -4.05 -14.27 -1.56
CA TYR A 43 -4.61 -12.95 -1.29
C TYR A 43 -4.61 -12.12 -2.57
N ASN A 44 -5.68 -12.22 -3.35
CA ASN A 44 -5.87 -11.36 -4.51
C ASN A 44 -6.30 -9.97 -4.06
N ILE A 45 -5.34 -9.13 -3.66
CA ILE A 45 -5.58 -7.74 -3.25
C ILE A 45 -5.76 -6.77 -4.42
N CYS A 46 -5.58 -7.21 -5.66
CA CYS A 46 -5.80 -6.36 -6.83
C CYS A 46 -7.28 -6.45 -7.23
N ASN A 47 -7.92 -5.30 -7.43
CA ASN A 47 -9.34 -5.22 -7.83
C ASN A 47 -10.36 -5.73 -6.80
N THR A 48 -10.01 -5.74 -5.52
CA THR A 48 -10.97 -6.02 -4.44
C THR A 48 -10.75 -5.10 -3.24
N ASN A 49 -11.78 -4.97 -2.40
CA ASN A 49 -11.72 -4.34 -1.09
C ASN A 49 -11.99 -5.36 0.04
N LYS A 50 -11.81 -6.65 -0.26
CA LYS A 50 -12.16 -7.77 0.63
C LYS A 50 -11.27 -7.86 1.86
N TYR A 51 -9.97 -7.62 1.72
CA TYR A 51 -9.00 -7.89 2.78
C TYR A 51 -8.79 -6.66 3.65
N VAL A 52 -8.81 -6.86 4.97
CA VAL A 52 -8.62 -5.83 5.98
C VAL A 52 -7.51 -6.24 6.92
N TYR A 53 -6.67 -5.29 7.33
CA TYR A 53 -5.66 -5.48 8.35
C TYR A 53 -5.72 -4.30 9.31
N LYS A 54 -6.06 -4.56 10.58
CA LYS A 54 -6.19 -3.52 11.62
C LYS A 54 -7.14 -2.38 11.22
N ASP A 55 -8.30 -2.73 10.65
CA ASP A 55 -9.30 -1.79 10.10
C ASP A 55 -8.93 -1.09 8.78
N PHE A 56 -7.74 -1.32 8.23
CA PHE A 56 -7.35 -0.80 6.92
C PHE A 56 -7.64 -1.80 5.81
N ILE A 57 -8.31 -1.36 4.75
CA ILE A 57 -8.44 -2.14 3.52
C ILE A 57 -7.05 -2.27 2.88
N VAL A 58 -6.62 -3.50 2.62
CA VAL A 58 -5.35 -3.79 1.95
C VAL A 58 -5.61 -3.94 0.45
N ARG A 59 -5.00 -3.07 -0.36
CA ARG A 59 -5.25 -3.02 -1.81
C ARG A 59 -3.95 -2.97 -2.61
N GLY A 60 -3.80 -3.89 -3.55
CA GLY A 60 -2.67 -3.93 -4.48
C GLY A 60 -2.90 -3.03 -5.70
N GLY A 61 -1.83 -2.43 -6.20
CA GLY A 61 -1.82 -1.62 -7.41
C GLY A 61 -0.61 -1.96 -8.29
N ILE A 62 -0.89 -2.10 -9.59
CA ILE A 62 0.12 -2.30 -10.64
C ILE A 62 -0.14 -1.25 -11.71
N GLY A 63 0.74 -0.25 -11.82
CA GLY A 63 0.74 0.76 -12.89
C GLY A 63 -0.55 1.55 -13.08
N GLN A 64 -0.92 2.43 -12.14
CA GLN A 64 -1.99 3.42 -12.37
C GLN A 64 -1.52 4.87 -12.10
N GLY A 65 -1.64 5.74 -13.13
CA GLY A 65 -1.39 7.20 -13.07
C GLY A 65 0.04 7.65 -13.41
N ASN A 66 0.34 8.94 -13.21
CA ASN A 66 1.67 9.59 -13.40
C ASN A 66 2.80 9.06 -12.48
N LEU A 67 2.62 7.87 -11.89
CA LEU A 67 3.72 7.15 -11.25
C LEU A 67 4.54 6.51 -12.37
N ARG A 68 5.86 6.67 -12.30
CA ARG A 68 6.79 6.15 -13.32
C ARG A 68 6.51 4.65 -13.53
N SER A 69 6.45 4.24 -14.79
CA SER A 69 6.33 2.84 -15.18
C SER A 69 7.38 2.00 -14.47
N GLY A 70 7.00 1.23 -13.44
CA GLY A 70 7.93 0.38 -12.69
C GLY A 70 7.54 0.14 -11.22
N ASP A 71 6.81 1.07 -10.59
CA ASP A 71 6.46 0.94 -9.17
C ASP A 71 5.15 0.17 -8.98
N LEU A 72 5.28 -1.00 -8.35
CA LEU A 72 4.21 -1.94 -8.03
C LEU A 72 4.09 -1.96 -6.50
N GLY A 73 2.87 -1.88 -5.97
CA GLY A 73 2.73 -1.60 -4.55
C GLY A 73 1.40 -1.96 -3.91
N MET A 74 1.33 -1.70 -2.63
CA MET A 74 0.22 -2.04 -1.75
C MET A 74 -0.16 -0.83 -0.90
N ALA A 75 -1.45 -0.52 -0.86
CA ALA A 75 -2.00 0.50 0.01
C ALA A 75 -2.71 -0.10 1.21
N PHE A 76 -2.64 0.64 2.31
CA PHE A 76 -3.49 0.47 3.48
C PHE A 76 -4.44 1.67 3.55
N LEU A 77 -5.72 1.42 3.27
CA LEU A 77 -6.76 2.45 3.13
C LEU A 77 -7.70 2.43 4.33
N TYR A 78 -7.88 3.58 4.99
CA TYR A 78 -8.77 3.69 6.16
C TYR A 78 -10.05 4.48 5.85
N GLY A 79 -11.17 4.10 6.48
CA GLY A 79 -12.42 4.84 6.42
C GLY A 79 -12.93 5.03 4.98
N LYS A 80 -13.04 6.29 4.54
CA LYS A 80 -13.50 6.65 3.19
C LYS A 80 -12.36 6.85 2.18
N ASN A 81 -11.10 6.73 2.61
CA ASN A 81 -9.94 6.94 1.75
C ASN A 81 -9.86 5.87 0.65
N THR A 82 -9.41 6.29 -0.52
CA THR A 82 -9.19 5.42 -1.68
C THR A 82 -7.81 5.68 -2.28
N MET A 83 -7.37 4.77 -3.16
CA MET A 83 -6.17 4.96 -3.98
C MET A 83 -6.14 6.27 -4.79
N LYS A 84 -7.31 6.82 -5.11
CA LYS A 84 -7.44 8.02 -5.95
C LYS A 84 -7.63 9.29 -5.12
N GLU A 85 -8.16 9.16 -3.91
CA GLU A 85 -8.66 10.28 -3.12
C GLU A 85 -8.43 9.96 -1.63
N GLY A 86 -7.58 10.75 -0.99
CA GLY A 86 -7.34 10.67 0.45
C GLY A 86 -5.89 10.46 0.84
N VAL A 87 -5.71 10.03 2.10
CA VAL A 87 -4.42 9.73 2.73
C VAL A 87 -4.33 8.23 3.02
N TYR A 88 -3.17 7.64 2.74
CA TYR A 88 -2.92 6.22 2.93
C TYR A 88 -1.44 5.91 3.12
N ILE A 89 -1.15 4.73 3.68
CA ILE A 89 0.20 4.17 3.67
C ILE A 89 0.38 3.40 2.37
N TRP A 90 1.45 3.68 1.64
CA TRP A 90 1.83 3.03 0.39
C TRP A 90 3.16 2.31 0.54
N LEU A 91 3.17 1.04 0.19
CA LEU A 91 4.35 0.21 0.10
C LEU A 91 4.69 -0.01 -1.38
N THR A 92 5.83 0.50 -1.82
CA THR A 92 6.39 0.20 -3.15
C THR A 92 7.45 -0.89 -3.02
N TYR A 93 7.36 -1.93 -3.84
CA TYR A 93 8.45 -2.90 -3.98
C TYR A 93 9.19 -2.66 -5.29
N ARG A 94 10.53 -2.61 -5.22
CA ARG A 94 11.44 -2.49 -6.36
C ARG A 94 12.14 -3.84 -6.60
N PRO A 95 11.71 -4.62 -7.61
CA PRO A 95 12.28 -5.93 -7.90
C PRO A 95 13.78 -5.92 -8.23
N GLU A 96 14.26 -4.83 -8.85
CA GLU A 96 15.66 -4.64 -9.28
C GLU A 96 16.64 -4.60 -8.10
N SER A 97 16.28 -3.86 -7.04
CA SER A 97 17.09 -3.68 -5.84
C SER A 97 16.65 -4.56 -4.67
N LYS A 98 15.57 -5.35 -4.81
CA LYS A 98 14.93 -6.09 -3.72
C LYS A 98 14.60 -5.20 -2.52
N GLU A 99 14.17 -3.98 -2.83
CA GLU A 99 13.94 -2.93 -1.86
C GLU A 99 12.44 -2.71 -1.68
N ILE A 100 12.02 -2.56 -0.43
CA ILE A 100 10.69 -2.06 -0.09
C ILE A 100 10.82 -0.64 0.38
N ILE A 101 10.00 0.24 -0.18
CA ILE A 101 9.88 1.63 0.21
C ILE A 101 8.50 1.83 0.81
N ILE A 102 8.45 2.22 2.07
CA ILE A 102 7.20 2.57 2.74
C ILE A 102 7.07 4.09 2.73
N LYS A 103 5.92 4.59 2.32
CA LYS A 103 5.60 6.02 2.31
C LYS A 103 4.23 6.22 2.93
N LEU A 104 4.13 7.12 3.90
CA LEU A 104 2.86 7.74 4.24
C LEU A 104 2.63 8.87 3.24
N GLY A 105 1.51 8.85 2.53
CA GLY A 105 1.28 9.82 1.46
C GLY A 105 -0.19 10.10 1.19
N SER A 106 -0.42 11.21 0.50
CA SER A 106 -1.71 11.50 -0.13
C SER A 106 -1.67 11.15 -1.62
N SER A 107 -2.84 10.90 -2.23
CA SER A 107 -2.91 10.65 -3.68
C SER A 107 -2.36 11.85 -4.45
N TRP A 108 -1.16 11.72 -5.04
CA TRP A 108 -0.57 12.81 -5.84
C TRP A 108 -1.39 13.13 -7.09
N THR A 109 -2.09 12.12 -7.63
CA THR A 109 -2.52 12.15 -9.02
C THR A 109 -3.91 12.67 -9.28
N HIS A 110 -4.92 12.51 -8.41
CA HIS A 110 -6.28 13.01 -8.66
C HIS A 110 -6.97 13.54 -7.40
N ASP A 111 -7.84 14.54 -7.57
CA ASP A 111 -8.91 15.04 -6.69
C ASP A 111 -8.85 14.58 -5.23
N SER A 112 -7.78 14.94 -4.53
CA SER A 112 -7.79 14.89 -3.08
C SER A 112 -8.81 15.94 -2.59
N LYS A 113 -9.66 15.59 -1.62
CA LYS A 113 -10.49 16.61 -0.94
C LYS A 113 -9.65 17.63 -0.17
N LEU A 114 -8.36 17.34 0.03
CA LEU A 114 -7.41 18.29 0.60
C LEU A 114 -7.18 19.43 -0.37
N LYS A 115 -7.20 20.67 0.16
CA LYS A 115 -6.74 21.81 -0.63
C LYS A 115 -5.27 21.60 -1.02
N PRO A 116 -4.80 22.15 -2.15
CA PRO A 116 -3.42 21.99 -2.60
C PRO A 116 -2.37 22.29 -1.53
N GLU A 117 -2.57 23.35 -0.75
CA GLU A 117 -1.68 23.79 0.34
C GLU A 117 -1.64 22.78 1.50
N GLU A 118 -2.79 22.21 1.88
CA GLU A 118 -2.90 21.19 2.92
C GLU A 118 -2.24 19.89 2.47
N LYS A 119 -2.40 19.55 1.19
CA LYS A 119 -1.77 18.38 0.56
C LYS A 119 -0.24 18.51 0.52
N GLU A 120 0.26 19.67 0.13
CA GLU A 120 1.70 19.95 0.10
C GLU A 120 2.31 19.93 1.51
N SER A 121 1.67 20.59 2.48
CA SER A 121 2.09 20.55 3.89
C SER A 121 2.05 19.13 4.45
N PHE A 122 1.01 18.36 4.16
CA PHE A 122 0.91 16.96 4.60
C PHE A 122 2.05 16.11 4.01
N ASN A 123 2.27 16.20 2.70
CA ASN A 123 3.32 15.41 2.06
C ASN A 123 4.72 15.84 2.52
N ASN A 124 4.97 17.12 2.79
CA ASN A 124 6.25 17.58 3.32
C ASN A 124 6.51 17.06 4.75
N ASP A 125 5.47 17.03 5.60
CA ASP A 125 5.59 16.53 6.97
C ASP A 125 5.70 14.99 7.04
N TRP A 126 5.08 14.27 6.09
CA TRP A 126 4.79 12.84 6.24
C TRP A 126 5.30 11.93 5.13
N CYS A 127 5.73 12.45 3.99
CA CYS A 127 6.33 11.64 2.92
C CYS A 127 7.80 11.32 3.23
N ASN A 128 8.06 10.78 4.42
CA ASN A 128 9.35 10.15 4.71
C ASN A 128 9.38 8.78 4.03
N GLU A 129 10.37 8.58 3.18
CA GLU A 129 10.60 7.29 2.52
C GLU A 129 11.44 6.41 3.44
N GLU A 130 10.86 5.32 3.92
CA GLU A 130 11.63 4.28 4.62
C GLU A 130 12.08 3.21 3.63
N HIS A 131 13.39 3.07 3.47
CA HIS A 131 14.00 2.11 2.56
C HIS A 131 14.43 0.84 3.30
N LYS A 132 13.88 -0.31 2.89
CA LYS A 132 14.15 -1.63 3.49
C LYS A 132 14.74 -2.55 2.43
N ASN A 133 16.05 -2.79 2.51
CA ASN A 133 16.81 -3.62 1.56
C ASN A 133 16.95 -5.10 1.97
N ASN A 134 16.43 -5.48 3.14
CA ASN A 134 16.39 -6.86 3.59
C ASN A 134 14.92 -7.26 3.81
N LEU A 135 14.43 -8.21 3.02
CA LEU A 135 13.03 -8.66 3.02
C LEU A 135 12.74 -9.61 4.19
N ASN A 136 12.98 -9.15 5.42
CA ASN A 136 12.49 -9.80 6.61
C ASN A 136 11.02 -9.45 6.81
N TYR A 137 10.13 -10.27 6.23
CA TYR A 137 8.69 -10.01 6.21
C TYR A 137 8.07 -9.89 7.62
N ARG A 138 8.62 -10.58 8.62
CA ARG A 138 8.15 -10.45 10.00
C ARG A 138 8.45 -9.07 10.59
N LEU A 139 9.67 -8.55 10.37
CA LEU A 139 10.02 -7.19 10.79
C LEU A 139 9.20 -6.15 9.99
N LEU A 140 9.05 -6.36 8.69
CA LEU A 140 8.24 -5.48 7.85
C LEU A 140 6.77 -5.41 8.31
N THR A 141 6.16 -6.55 8.65
CA THR A 141 4.81 -6.57 9.22
C THR A 141 4.73 -5.78 10.53
N LYS A 142 5.76 -5.85 11.38
CA LYS A 142 5.84 -5.06 12.62
C LYS A 142 5.93 -3.57 12.32
N ASP A 143 6.81 -3.17 11.40
CA ASP A 143 6.98 -1.77 10.98
C ASP A 143 5.67 -1.20 10.40
N ILE A 144 5.00 -1.96 9.52
CA ILE A 144 3.69 -1.58 8.98
C ILE A 144 2.67 -1.43 10.11
N SER A 145 2.62 -2.39 11.03
CA SER A 145 1.71 -2.37 12.18
C SER A 145 1.90 -1.10 13.03
N GLU A 146 3.14 -0.72 13.33
CA GLU A 146 3.46 0.49 14.09
C GLU A 146 3.07 1.76 13.33
N LEU A 147 3.33 1.82 12.02
CA LEU A 147 2.93 2.95 11.19
C LEU A 147 1.41 3.12 11.10
N LEU A 148 0.65 2.02 11.05
CA LEU A 148 -0.81 2.06 11.08
C LEU A 148 -1.34 2.55 12.44
N ASP A 149 -0.69 2.18 13.54
CA ASP A 149 -1.06 2.67 14.87
C ASP A 149 -0.78 4.18 14.99
N ILE A 150 0.35 4.67 14.46
CA ILE A 150 0.66 6.10 14.36
C ILE A 150 -0.39 6.81 13.50
N PHE A 151 -0.75 6.24 12.36
CA PHE A 151 -1.78 6.80 11.47
C PHE A 151 -3.12 7.03 12.16
N LEU A 152 -3.53 6.10 13.02
CA LEU A 152 -4.78 6.19 13.77
C LEU A 152 -4.71 7.12 14.99
N THR A 153 -3.53 7.44 15.49
CA THR A 153 -3.38 8.20 16.74
C THR A 153 -2.86 9.62 16.53
N ASP A 154 -2.23 9.92 15.39
CA ASP A 154 -1.67 11.23 15.11
C ASP A 154 -2.77 12.27 14.82
N GLU A 155 -2.87 13.29 15.67
CA GLU A 155 -3.89 14.34 15.59
C GLU A 155 -3.85 15.16 14.29
N LYS A 156 -2.69 15.25 13.62
CA LYS A 156 -2.60 15.90 12.31
C LYS A 156 -3.21 15.00 11.24
N ILE A 157 -2.92 13.70 11.26
CA ILE A 157 -3.48 12.72 10.31
C ILE A 157 -4.99 12.59 10.48
N GLN A 158 -5.49 12.56 11.72
CA GLN A 158 -6.92 12.44 12.03
C GLN A 158 -7.78 13.54 11.40
N LYS A 159 -7.24 14.73 11.15
CA LYS A 159 -7.96 15.82 10.47
C LYS A 159 -8.34 15.49 9.03
N PHE A 160 -7.75 14.44 8.47
CA PHE A 160 -7.89 14.03 7.07
C PHE A 160 -8.64 12.70 6.87
N LEU A 161 -9.08 12.05 7.95
CA LEU A 161 -9.84 10.77 7.92
C LEU A 161 -11.36 10.99 7.89
#